data_AF-A0A1H0RSS5-F1
#
_entry.id   AF-A0A1H0RSS5-F1
#
_cell.length_a   1.000
_cell.length_b   1.000
_cell.length_c   1.000
_cell.angle_alpha   90.00
_cell.angle_beta   90.00
_cell.angle_gamma   90.00
#
_symmetry.space_group_name_H-M   'P 1'
#
loop_
_entity.id
_entity.type
_entity.pdbx_description
1 polymer ?
#
loop_
_entity_poly.entity_id
_entity_poly.type
_entity_poly.pdbx_seq_one_letter_code
_entity_poly.pdbx_strand_id
1 'polypeptide(L)'
;MRIRTAAPLLALVAALAAVLATGASAAGAPASPTVRADPLSDALTAPLLADCSSITDNGRGYARLHGIGLCGADSTPASQPLRTELVGGEECGSATLTMTSRGGGLAAIDWRVSSETGPIVAVELDLAFASHAGGEMRHFSDRSPSVHAHDGTVAFLGVGRATATLSGSVETFTATCRIVPASVRILVR
;
A
#
# COMPACT_ATOMS: atom_id res chain seq x y z
N MET A 1 -26.15 -60.68 -55.18
CA MET A 1 -24.70 -60.52 -55.37
C MET A 1 -24.00 -60.64 -54.02
N ARG A 2 -23.06 -61.59 -53.87
CA ARG A 2 -22.12 -61.67 -52.74
C ARG A 2 -20.81 -60.97 -53.16
N ILE A 3 -20.17 -60.26 -52.22
CA ILE A 3 -18.71 -60.01 -52.01
C ILE A 3 -18.64 -58.98 -50.86
N ARG A 4 -18.35 -59.42 -49.61
CA ARG A 4 -17.03 -59.49 -48.94
C ARG A 4 -16.45 -58.10 -48.59
N THR A 5 -16.64 -57.64 -47.36
CA THR A 5 -15.70 -57.65 -46.19
C THR A 5 -14.70 -56.49 -46.15
N ALA A 6 -14.82 -55.64 -45.13
CA ALA A 6 -13.74 -55.28 -44.20
C ALA A 6 -14.31 -54.44 -43.03
N ALA A 7 -14.29 -55.01 -41.83
CA ALA A 7 -14.23 -54.27 -40.55
C ALA A 7 -12.73 -54.23 -40.13
N PRO A 8 -12.28 -53.66 -38.99
CA PRO A 8 -13.02 -53.03 -37.87
C PRO A 8 -12.28 -51.81 -37.24
N LEU A 9 -12.67 -51.44 -36.01
CA LEU A 9 -11.88 -50.74 -34.96
C LEU A 9 -11.69 -49.21 -35.15
N LEU A 10 -12.08 -48.31 -34.24
CA LEU A 10 -12.07 -48.32 -32.77
C LEU A 10 -13.03 -47.25 -32.20
N ALA A 11 -13.66 -47.59 -31.06
CA ALA A 11 -14.08 -46.74 -29.91
C ALA A 11 -14.77 -45.39 -30.23
N LEU A 12 -16.07 -45.14 -30.07
CA LEU A 12 -17.00 -45.34 -28.94
C LEU A 12 -16.46 -44.99 -27.53
N VAL A 13 -17.24 -44.11 -26.87
CA VAL A 13 -17.34 -43.84 -25.42
C VAL A 13 -16.34 -42.77 -24.92
N ALA A 14 -16.73 -41.49 -24.87
CA ALA A 14 -17.42 -40.81 -23.75
C ALA A 14 -16.48 -39.68 -23.26
N ALA A 15 -16.90 -38.57 -22.68
CA ALA A 15 -18.17 -38.11 -22.17
C ALA A 15 -18.08 -36.58 -22.06
N LEU A 16 -19.24 -35.94 -22.14
CA LEU A 16 -19.65 -34.78 -21.34
C LEU A 16 -18.55 -34.05 -20.55
N ALA A 17 -18.24 -32.81 -20.95
CA ALA A 17 -18.11 -31.63 -20.07
C ALA A 17 -17.46 -30.47 -20.86
N ALA A 18 -18.23 -29.77 -21.68
CA ALA A 18 -17.77 -28.52 -22.30
C ALA A 18 -18.89 -27.48 -22.29
N VAL A 19 -19.52 -27.31 -21.13
CA VAL A 19 -20.42 -26.19 -20.83
C VAL A 19 -20.09 -25.77 -19.39
N LEU A 20 -19.83 -24.47 -19.20
CA LEU A 20 -19.53 -23.76 -17.94
C LEU A 20 -18.03 -23.60 -17.59
N ALA A 21 -17.42 -22.53 -18.11
CA ALA A 21 -16.51 -21.67 -17.35
C ALA A 21 -16.27 -20.35 -18.11
N THR A 22 -17.32 -19.55 -18.26
CA THR A 22 -17.18 -18.12 -18.53
C THR A 22 -16.58 -17.44 -17.31
N GLY A 23 -15.45 -16.75 -17.51
CA GLY A 23 -15.07 -15.59 -16.72
C GLY A 23 -14.50 -15.86 -15.32
N ALA A 24 -13.27 -16.40 -15.25
CA ALA A 24 -12.38 -16.04 -14.15
C ALA A 24 -11.73 -14.69 -14.51
N SER A 25 -12.38 -13.60 -14.14
CA SER A 25 -11.76 -12.28 -14.10
C SER A 25 -10.67 -12.36 -13.03
N ALA A 26 -9.42 -12.54 -13.46
CA ALA A 26 -8.27 -12.30 -12.62
C ALA A 26 -8.37 -10.84 -12.15
N ALA A 27 -8.76 -10.63 -10.90
CA ALA A 27 -8.66 -9.35 -10.23
C ALA A 27 -7.17 -8.98 -10.22
N GLY A 28 -6.77 -8.18 -11.20
CA GLY A 28 -5.46 -7.58 -11.23
C GLY A 28 -5.30 -6.77 -9.95
N ALA A 29 -4.25 -7.09 -9.18
CA ALA A 29 -3.83 -6.26 -8.07
C ALA A 29 -3.68 -4.82 -8.58
N PRO A 30 -4.16 -3.80 -7.84
CA PRO A 30 -4.00 -2.42 -8.26
C PRO A 30 -2.52 -2.13 -8.39
N ALA A 31 -2.11 -1.62 -9.55
CA ALA A 31 -0.76 -1.15 -9.77
C ALA A 31 -0.51 0.01 -8.80
N SER A 32 0.41 -0.17 -7.86
CA SER A 32 0.88 0.92 -7.00
C SER A 32 1.35 2.06 -7.90
N PRO A 33 0.88 3.30 -7.69
CA PRO A 33 1.39 4.43 -8.44
C PRO A 33 2.88 4.58 -8.11
N THR A 34 3.73 4.21 -9.06
CA THR A 34 5.15 4.51 -8.99
C THR A 34 5.28 5.99 -9.34
N VAL A 35 5.31 6.84 -8.32
CA VAL A 35 5.65 8.26 -8.47
C VAL A 35 7.04 8.30 -9.09
N ARG A 36 7.10 8.67 -10.38
CA ARG A 36 8.33 8.67 -11.17
C ARG A 36 9.10 9.93 -10.83
N ALA A 37 9.87 9.85 -9.75
CA ALA A 37 10.71 10.92 -9.28
C ALA A 37 11.84 11.26 -10.26
N ASP A 38 12.11 12.56 -10.39
CA ASP A 38 13.28 13.09 -11.10
C ASP A 38 14.56 12.47 -10.51
N PRO A 39 15.40 11.80 -11.31
CA PRO A 39 16.59 11.12 -10.83
C PRO A 39 17.70 12.03 -10.26
N LEU A 40 17.51 13.36 -10.28
CA LEU A 40 18.54 14.34 -9.90
C LEU A 40 18.26 15.14 -8.62
N SER A 41 17.10 14.95 -7.98
CA SER A 41 16.77 15.70 -6.76
C SER A 41 17.51 15.17 -5.54
N ASP A 42 18.17 16.07 -4.81
CA ASP A 42 18.84 15.77 -3.54
C ASP A 42 17.83 15.46 -2.43
N ALA A 43 16.55 15.80 -2.61
CA ALA A 43 15.45 15.43 -1.73
C ALA A 43 14.23 15.00 -2.56
N LEU A 44 13.54 13.97 -2.09
CA LEU A 44 12.34 13.47 -2.74
C LEU A 44 11.32 13.02 -1.71
N THR A 45 10.07 13.43 -1.90
CA THR A 45 8.94 13.05 -1.06
C THR A 45 7.91 12.29 -1.89
N ALA A 46 7.46 11.15 -1.41
CA ALA A 46 6.31 10.43 -1.97
C ALA A 46 5.14 10.45 -0.97
N PRO A 47 3.92 10.79 -1.43
CA PRO A 47 2.72 10.53 -0.65
C PRO A 47 2.51 9.01 -0.55
N LEU A 48 2.08 8.56 0.61
CA LEU A 48 1.75 7.17 0.90
C LEU A 48 0.24 7.01 0.93
N LEU A 49 -0.25 5.90 0.39
CA LEU A 49 -1.67 5.54 0.47
C LEU A 49 -1.91 4.77 1.77
N ALA A 50 -2.99 5.10 2.47
CA ALA A 50 -3.41 4.41 3.68
C ALA A 50 -4.75 3.72 3.43
N ASP A 51 -4.81 2.40 3.52
CA ASP A 51 -6.00 1.56 3.41
C ASP A 51 -6.67 1.38 4.78
N CYS A 52 -7.80 2.03 4.99
CA CYS A 52 -8.56 2.00 6.24
C CYS A 52 -9.77 1.03 6.20
N SER A 53 -9.74 0.02 5.33
CA SER A 53 -10.84 -0.94 5.13
C SER A 53 -11.25 -1.74 6.37
N SER A 54 -10.47 -1.69 7.46
CA SER A 54 -10.76 -2.38 8.73
C SER A 54 -11.87 -1.73 9.57
N ILE A 55 -12.37 -0.55 9.19
CA ILE A 55 -13.44 0.14 9.92
C ILE A 55 -14.75 -0.67 9.84
N THR A 56 -15.25 -1.09 11.00
CA THR A 56 -16.53 -1.81 11.12
C THR A 56 -17.74 -0.88 10.95
N ASP A 57 -18.92 -1.44 10.63
CA ASP A 57 -20.18 -0.69 10.53
C ASP A 57 -20.52 0.09 11.82
N ASN A 58 -20.22 -0.50 12.98
CA ASN A 58 -20.40 0.16 14.27
C ASN A 58 -19.48 1.37 14.43
N GLY A 59 -18.23 1.27 13.96
CA GLY A 59 -17.29 2.39 13.94
C GLY A 59 -17.79 3.54 13.07
N ARG A 60 -18.40 3.23 11.91
CA ARG A 60 -19.04 4.24 11.04
C ARG A 60 -20.28 4.87 11.68
N GLY A 61 -21.12 4.04 12.30
CA GLY A 61 -22.31 4.51 13.01
C GLY A 61 -21.93 5.46 14.16
N TYR A 62 -20.92 5.09 14.94
CA TYR A 62 -20.39 5.93 16.01
C TYR A 62 -19.85 7.27 15.46
N ALA A 63 -19.00 7.22 14.43
CA ALA A 63 -18.44 8.43 13.84
C ALA A 63 -19.54 9.37 13.31
N ARG A 64 -20.56 8.83 12.63
CA ARG A 64 -21.72 9.61 12.16
C ARG A 64 -22.49 10.25 13.31
N LEU A 65 -22.74 9.52 14.40
CA LEU A 65 -23.45 10.04 15.57
C LEU A 65 -22.68 11.17 16.27
N HIS A 66 -21.34 11.14 16.22
CA HIS A 66 -20.47 12.10 16.87
C HIS A 66 -19.87 13.16 15.93
N GLY A 67 -20.27 13.18 14.66
CA GLY A 67 -19.75 14.14 13.67
C GLY A 67 -18.25 13.97 13.37
N ILE A 68 -17.70 12.77 13.57
CA ILE A 68 -16.31 12.45 13.26
C ILE A 68 -16.24 12.14 11.76
N GLY A 69 -15.47 12.93 11.01
CA GLY A 69 -15.20 12.65 9.60
C GLY A 69 -14.51 11.30 9.45
N LEU A 70 -15.02 10.44 8.57
CA LEU A 70 -14.35 9.19 8.20
C LEU A 70 -14.02 9.22 6.71
N CYS A 71 -12.75 9.00 6.43
CA CYS A 71 -12.15 8.94 5.11
C CYS A 71 -12.95 8.18 4.07
N GLY A 72 -13.59 8.86 3.12
CA GLY A 72 -14.37 8.22 2.05
C GLY A 72 -15.64 7.51 2.52
N ALA A 73 -15.98 7.57 3.81
CA ALA A 73 -17.11 6.82 4.37
C ALA A 73 -18.47 7.37 3.93
N ASP A 74 -18.52 8.64 3.55
CA ASP A 74 -19.72 9.28 3.03
C ASP A 74 -20.01 8.88 1.58
N SER A 75 -18.97 8.54 0.81
CA SER A 75 -19.07 8.08 -0.59
C SER A 75 -19.08 6.55 -0.75
N THR A 76 -18.54 5.82 0.22
CA THR A 76 -18.45 4.35 0.19
C THR A 76 -19.63 3.75 0.94
N PRO A 77 -20.49 2.92 0.30
CA PRO A 77 -21.58 2.24 0.98
C PRO A 77 -21.10 1.46 2.20
N ALA A 78 -21.90 1.39 3.26
CA ALA A 78 -21.54 0.66 4.50
C ALA A 78 -21.18 -0.81 4.22
N SER A 79 -21.82 -1.42 3.22
CA SER A 79 -21.56 -2.80 2.79
C SER A 79 -20.22 -3.01 2.06
N GLN A 80 -19.45 -1.95 1.78
CA GLN A 80 -18.18 -2.01 1.07
C GLN A 80 -17.01 -1.59 1.96
N PRO A 81 -15.85 -2.26 1.87
CA PRO A 81 -14.64 -1.83 2.58
C PRO A 81 -14.23 -0.43 2.14
N LEU A 82 -13.76 0.39 3.08
CA LEU A 82 -13.16 1.69 2.81
C LEU A 82 -11.82 1.50 2.08
N ARG A 83 -11.90 1.34 0.77
CA ARG A 83 -10.74 1.39 -0.12
C ARG A 83 -10.51 2.84 -0.48
N THR A 84 -9.68 3.48 0.32
CA THR A 84 -9.19 4.84 0.13
C THR A 84 -8.15 4.87 -1.01
N GLU A 85 -8.58 4.51 -2.23
CA GLU A 85 -7.75 4.52 -3.45
C GLU A 85 -7.31 5.94 -3.88
N LEU A 86 -7.73 6.98 -3.14
CA LEU A 86 -7.48 8.40 -3.42
C LEU A 86 -6.96 9.21 -2.23
N VAL A 87 -6.48 8.58 -1.14
CA VAL A 87 -5.93 9.36 0.00
C VAL A 87 -4.44 9.62 -0.23
N GLY A 88 -4.19 10.46 -1.23
CA GLY A 88 -2.97 11.25 -1.38
C GLY A 88 -3.21 12.75 -1.17
N GLY A 89 -4.40 13.15 -0.71
CA GLY A 89 -4.79 14.54 -0.55
C GLY A 89 -5.83 14.75 0.55
N GLU A 90 -5.38 15.44 1.60
CA GLU A 90 -6.11 16.33 2.51
C GLU A 90 -7.28 15.76 3.35
N GLU A 91 -8.24 15.00 2.84
CA GLU A 91 -9.51 14.78 3.59
C GLU A 91 -9.45 13.77 4.75
N CYS A 92 -8.26 13.27 5.08
CA CYS A 92 -7.98 12.25 6.09
C CYS A 92 -6.73 12.52 6.91
N GLY A 93 -6.03 13.61 6.61
CA GLY A 93 -4.62 13.77 6.88
C GLY A 93 -3.73 13.20 5.77
N SER A 94 -2.44 13.14 6.03
CA SER A 94 -1.42 12.80 5.03
C SER A 94 -0.37 11.85 5.61
N ALA A 95 0.08 10.90 4.80
CA ALA A 95 1.24 10.08 5.08
C ALA A 95 2.29 10.32 3.99
N THR A 96 3.54 10.57 4.39
CA THR A 96 4.64 10.88 3.46
C THR A 96 5.90 10.15 3.86
N LEU A 97 6.67 9.75 2.85
CA LEU A 97 8.04 9.27 2.99
C LEU A 97 8.94 10.25 2.25
N THR A 98 9.97 10.75 2.92
CA THR A 98 10.96 11.66 2.35
C THR A 98 12.35 11.05 2.46
N MET A 99 13.14 11.14 1.39
CA MET A 99 14.55 10.76 1.42
C MET A 99 15.38 11.92 0.88
N THR A 100 16.42 12.30 1.64
CA THR A 100 17.28 13.46 1.36
C THR A 100 18.75 13.08 1.43
N SER A 101 19.51 13.25 0.35
CA SER A 101 20.97 13.11 0.36
C SER A 101 21.61 14.24 1.19
N ARG A 102 22.57 13.88 2.04
CA ARG A 102 23.31 14.82 2.90
C ARG A 102 24.77 15.00 2.47
N GLY A 103 25.18 14.39 1.35
CA GLY A 103 26.58 14.31 0.94
C GLY A 103 27.37 13.25 1.71
N GLY A 104 28.54 12.88 1.21
CA GLY A 104 29.44 11.93 1.86
C GLY A 104 28.87 10.50 1.91
N GLY A 105 27.93 10.16 1.02
CA GLY A 105 27.25 8.87 1.01
C GLY A 105 26.15 8.71 2.07
N LEU A 106 25.76 9.80 2.76
CA LEU A 106 24.70 9.80 3.75
C LEU A 106 23.36 10.23 3.16
N ALA A 107 22.28 9.63 3.67
CA ALA A 107 20.91 10.07 3.41
C ALA A 107 20.10 10.10 4.71
N ALA A 108 19.26 11.13 4.85
CA ALA A 108 18.19 11.18 5.83
C ALA A 108 16.92 10.59 5.21
N ILE A 109 16.22 9.75 5.96
CA ILE A 109 14.98 9.10 5.53
C ILE A 109 13.95 9.35 6.63
N ASP A 110 12.96 10.17 6.32
CA ASP A 110 11.99 10.68 7.28
C ASP A 110 10.58 10.28 6.84
N TRP A 111 9.72 9.92 7.78
CA TRP A 111 8.32 9.69 7.54
C TRP A 111 7.47 10.63 8.39
N ARG A 112 6.29 10.98 7.88
CA ARG A 112 5.32 11.80 8.60
C ARG A 112 3.93 11.30 8.32
N VAL A 113 3.13 11.17 9.36
CA VAL A 113 1.70 10.91 9.32
C VAL A 113 0.97 12.00 10.09
N SER A 114 -0.09 12.53 9.48
CA SER A 114 -1.02 13.45 10.11
C SER A 114 -2.43 12.89 9.99
N SER A 115 -3.27 13.19 10.98
CA SER A 115 -4.66 12.79 11.02
C SER A 115 -5.53 14.00 11.30
N GLU A 116 -6.59 14.18 10.52
CA GLU A 116 -7.57 15.26 10.70
C GLU A 116 -8.85 14.79 11.42
N THR A 117 -9.03 13.48 11.55
CA THR A 117 -10.24 12.84 12.05
C THR A 117 -10.17 12.47 13.54
N GLY A 118 -9.00 12.67 14.16
CA GLY A 118 -8.74 12.34 15.56
C GLY A 118 -7.28 12.00 15.81
N PRO A 119 -6.88 11.79 17.08
CA PRO A 119 -5.51 11.43 17.40
C PRO A 119 -5.15 10.06 16.81
N ILE A 120 -3.94 9.99 16.29
CA ILE A 120 -3.19 8.76 16.07
C ILE A 120 -2.85 8.23 17.46
N VAL A 121 -3.21 6.98 17.72
CA VAL A 121 -3.03 6.31 19.03
C VAL A 121 -1.99 5.20 18.98
N ALA A 122 -1.70 4.68 17.78
CA ALA A 122 -0.58 3.78 17.59
C ALA A 122 0.00 3.90 16.17
N VAL A 123 1.30 3.69 16.05
CA VAL A 123 2.04 3.62 14.81
C VAL A 123 2.91 2.37 14.88
N GLU A 124 2.86 1.55 13.84
CA GLU A 124 3.66 0.33 13.67
C GLU A 124 4.15 0.30 12.22
N LEU A 125 5.35 0.81 11.96
CA LEU A 125 5.88 1.02 10.62
C LEU A 125 7.25 0.36 10.42
N ASP A 126 7.42 -0.25 9.26
CA ASP A 126 8.69 -0.79 8.80
C ASP A 126 9.21 0.03 7.63
N LEU A 127 10.38 0.62 7.85
CA LEU A 127 11.15 1.35 6.85
C LEU A 127 12.30 0.48 6.35
N ALA A 128 12.23 0.03 5.10
CA ALA A 128 13.31 -0.66 4.44
C ALA A 128 14.05 0.29 3.50
N PHE A 129 15.38 0.33 3.56
CA PHE A 129 16.19 1.09 2.62
C PHE A 129 17.36 0.29 2.10
N ALA A 130 17.68 0.49 0.83
CA ALA A 130 18.70 -0.29 0.13
C ALA A 130 19.46 0.56 -0.89
N SER A 131 20.73 0.20 -1.05
CA SER A 131 21.69 0.78 -1.97
C SER A 131 22.67 -0.29 -2.45
N HIS A 132 23.65 0.11 -3.26
CA HIS A 132 24.77 -0.78 -3.61
C HIS A 132 25.67 -1.12 -2.41
N ALA A 133 25.69 -0.28 -1.36
CA ALA A 133 26.47 -0.49 -0.15
C ALA A 133 25.82 -1.50 0.82
N GLY A 134 24.57 -1.90 0.56
CA GLY A 134 23.79 -2.80 1.40
C GLY A 134 22.35 -2.30 1.60
N GLY A 135 21.60 -3.01 2.42
CA GLY A 135 20.26 -2.63 2.83
C GLY A 135 19.98 -2.97 4.28
N GLU A 136 19.06 -2.23 4.88
CA GLU A 136 18.68 -2.33 6.28
C GLU A 136 17.18 -2.08 6.42
N MET A 137 16.61 -2.61 7.50
CA MET A 137 15.22 -2.37 7.88
C MET A 137 15.18 -1.77 9.28
N ARG A 138 14.36 -0.75 9.46
CA ARG A 138 14.11 -0.07 10.72
C ARG A 138 12.63 -0.17 11.05
N HIS A 139 12.35 -0.59 12.27
CA HIS A 139 11.00 -0.69 12.79
C HIS A 139 10.73 0.49 13.73
N PHE A 140 9.58 1.13 13.55
CA PHE A 140 9.08 2.23 14.36
C PHE A 140 7.77 1.82 15.02
N SER A 141 7.74 1.88 16.35
CA SER A 141 6.55 1.65 17.15
C SER A 141 6.38 2.80 18.14
N ASP A 142 5.24 3.48 18.08
CA ASP A 142 4.87 4.52 19.04
C ASP A 142 3.38 4.41 19.37
N ARG A 143 3.04 4.63 20.64
CA ARG A 143 1.66 4.62 21.15
C ARG A 143 1.29 5.91 21.86
N SER A 144 2.11 6.95 21.70
CA SER A 144 1.89 8.27 22.25
C SER A 144 0.81 8.99 21.43
N PRO A 145 -0.34 9.34 22.02
CA PRO A 145 -1.42 9.96 21.26
C PRO A 145 -0.98 11.30 20.66
N SER A 146 -1.09 11.46 19.35
CA SER A 146 -0.77 12.71 18.66
C SER A 146 -1.59 12.90 17.39
N VAL A 147 -1.74 14.13 16.92
CA VAL A 147 -2.31 14.41 15.59
C VAL A 147 -1.25 14.39 14.49
N HIS A 148 0.04 14.33 14.87
CA HIS A 148 1.20 14.40 13.99
C HIS A 148 2.28 13.42 14.46
N ALA A 149 2.27 12.22 13.91
CA ALA A 149 3.33 11.25 14.14
C ALA A 149 4.43 11.42 13.09
N HIS A 150 5.68 11.40 13.51
CA HIS A 150 6.83 11.50 12.61
C HIS A 150 8.06 10.91 13.28
N ASP A 151 8.94 10.32 12.49
CA ASP A 151 10.26 9.89 12.90
C ASP A 151 11.12 9.71 11.64
N GLY A 152 12.38 9.33 11.82
CA GLY A 152 13.29 9.12 10.72
C GLY A 152 14.61 8.50 11.16
N THR A 153 15.49 8.33 10.19
CA THR A 153 16.84 7.84 10.43
C THR A 153 17.82 8.47 9.45
N VAL A 154 19.09 8.45 9.82
CA VAL A 154 20.20 8.79 8.92
C VAL A 154 21.03 7.54 8.71
N ALA A 155 21.25 7.18 7.45
CA ALA A 155 21.98 5.98 7.08
C ALA A 155 23.09 6.29 6.07
N PHE A 156 24.17 5.52 6.15
CA PHE A 156 25.19 5.48 5.11
C PHE A 156 24.76 4.52 4.00
N LEU A 157 24.53 5.07 2.81
CA LEU A 157 24.05 4.34 1.62
C LEU A 157 25.12 4.33 0.50
N GLY A 158 26.30 4.89 0.78
CA GLY A 158 27.35 5.12 -0.20
C GLY A 158 26.91 6.08 -1.31
N VAL A 159 27.75 6.22 -2.33
CA VAL A 159 27.45 7.06 -3.50
C VAL A 159 26.67 6.27 -4.54
N GLY A 160 25.56 6.81 -5.03
CA GLY A 160 24.77 6.21 -6.10
C GLY A 160 23.30 6.07 -5.76
N ARG A 161 22.62 5.14 -6.44
CA ARG A 161 21.16 5.00 -6.28
C ARG A 161 20.83 4.37 -4.93
N ALA A 162 19.89 5.00 -4.23
CA ALA A 162 19.29 4.47 -3.01
C ALA A 162 17.77 4.48 -3.12
N THR A 163 17.13 3.49 -2.51
CA THR A 163 15.67 3.37 -2.44
C THR A 163 15.26 3.21 -0.99
N ALA A 164 14.15 3.83 -0.59
CA ALA A 164 13.49 3.63 0.68
C ALA A 164 12.02 3.27 0.44
N THR A 165 11.49 2.34 1.24
CA THR A 165 10.10 1.87 1.18
C THR A 165 9.56 1.85 2.59
N LEU A 166 8.36 2.42 2.79
CA LEU A 166 7.66 2.40 4.07
C LEU A 166 6.41 1.52 3.95
N SER A 167 6.15 0.72 4.97
CA SER A 167 4.95 -0.11 5.09
C SER A 167 4.56 -0.28 6.56
N GLY A 168 3.34 -0.77 6.82
CA GLY A 168 2.90 -1.04 8.20
C GLY A 168 1.48 -0.55 8.45
N SER A 169 1.19 -0.10 9.66
CA SER A 169 -0.12 0.40 10.05
C SER A 169 -0.05 1.62 10.95
N VAL A 170 -1.10 2.43 10.86
CA VAL A 170 -1.38 3.57 11.73
C VAL A 170 -2.77 3.36 12.30
N GLU A 171 -2.88 3.44 13.62
CA GLU A 171 -4.14 3.37 14.33
C GLU A 171 -4.54 4.76 14.80
N THR A 172 -5.77 5.14 14.48
CA THR A 172 -6.47 6.30 15.00
C THR A 172 -7.55 5.85 15.97
N PHE A 173 -8.13 6.78 16.72
CA PHE A 173 -9.23 6.46 17.63
C PHE A 173 -10.40 5.69 16.98
N THR A 174 -10.65 5.89 15.68
CA THR A 174 -11.81 5.32 14.98
C THR A 174 -11.45 4.23 13.96
N ALA A 175 -10.17 4.06 13.63
CA ALA A 175 -9.76 3.24 12.50
C ALA A 175 -8.32 2.76 12.59
N THR A 176 -8.06 1.54 12.12
CA THR A 176 -6.71 1.06 11.80
C THR A 176 -6.49 1.11 10.29
N CYS A 177 -5.53 1.89 9.84
CA CYS A 177 -5.17 2.06 8.44
C CYS A 177 -3.85 1.36 8.15
N ARG A 178 -3.78 0.58 7.06
CA ARG A 178 -2.55 -0.04 6.57
C ARG A 178 -1.89 0.86 5.55
N ILE A 179 -0.62 1.15 5.72
CA ILE A 179 0.16 1.88 4.72
C ILE A 179 0.45 0.95 3.56
N VAL A 180 -0.10 1.27 2.39
CA VAL A 180 0.22 0.60 1.14
C VAL A 180 1.67 0.94 0.81
N PRO A 181 2.55 -0.05 0.58
CA PRO A 181 3.96 0.21 0.36
C PRO A 181 4.17 1.16 -0.83
N ALA A 182 4.87 2.26 -0.59
CA ALA A 182 5.36 3.14 -1.63
C ALA A 182 6.87 3.33 -1.46
N SER A 183 7.57 3.53 -2.58
CA SER A 183 9.02 3.65 -2.61
C SER A 183 9.46 5.00 -3.15
N VAL A 184 10.49 5.55 -2.50
CA VAL A 184 11.19 6.79 -2.85
C VAL A 184 12.58 6.39 -3.32
N ARG A 185 13.09 7.00 -4.39
CA ARG A 185 14.42 6.71 -4.92
C ARG A 185 15.17 7.99 -5.22
N ILE A 186 16.38 8.12 -4.71
CA ILE A 186 17.27 9.26 -4.95
C ILE A 186 18.64 8.83 -5.45
N LEU A 187 19.44 9.80 -5.87
CA LEU A 187 20.88 9.67 -6.09
C LEU A 187 21.62 10.26 -4.87
N VAL A 188 22.28 9.42 -4.10
CA VAL A 188 23.10 9.83 -2.96
C VAL A 188 24.48 10.26 -3.45
N ARG A 189 24.94 11.43 -3.01
CA ARG A 189 26.24 12.02 -3.35
C ARG A 189 27.23 11.92 -2.19
#